data_AF-A0A925JNK4-F1
#
_entry.id   AF-A0A925JNK4-F1
#
_cell.length_a   1.000
_cell.length_b   1.000
_cell.length_c   1.000
_cell.angle_alpha   90.00
_cell.angle_beta   90.00
_cell.angle_gamma   90.00
#
_symmetry.space_group_name_H-M   'P 1'
#
loop_
_entity.id
_entity.type
_entity.pdbx_description
1 polymer ?
#
loop_
_entity_poly.entity_id
_entity_poly.type
_entity_poly.pdbx_seq_one_letter_code
_entity_poly.pdbx_strand_id
1 'polypeptide(L)' 'PYAGNAARSATPQSYWHSGFTGTFTWVDPAHNLVYVFLSNRVYPTRNNAKLSELNTRTAIQQAVYEVMEKTATAVGSGGR' A
#
# COMPACT_ATOMS: atom_id res chain seq x y z
N PRO A 1 -12.26 -9.27 6.89
CA PRO A 1 -10.80 -9.05 6.80
C PRO A 1 -10.29 -9.35 5.38
N TYR A 2 -9.74 -8.36 4.69
CA TYR A 2 -9.18 -8.55 3.35
C TYR A 2 -8.04 -9.57 3.40
N ALA A 3 -8.21 -10.70 2.71
CA ALA A 3 -7.18 -11.72 2.53
C ALA A 3 -6.33 -11.33 1.31
N GLY A 4 -5.07 -10.91 1.49
CA GLY A 4 -4.16 -10.63 0.38
C GLY A 4 -3.08 -9.58 0.68
N ASN A 5 -2.42 -9.07 -0.36
CA ASN A 5 -1.42 -7.98 -0.30
C ASN A 5 -2.03 -6.59 -0.01
N ALA A 6 -3.21 -6.54 0.60
CA ALA A 6 -3.99 -5.33 0.82
C ALA A 6 -3.71 -4.76 2.22
N ALA A 7 -3.45 -3.46 2.33
CA ALA A 7 -3.42 -2.79 3.63
C ALA A 7 -4.78 -2.90 4.34
N ARG A 8 -4.75 -2.88 5.68
CA ARG A 8 -5.96 -2.95 6.52
C ARG A 8 -6.93 -1.82 6.21
N SER A 9 -6.41 -0.62 5.98
CA SER A 9 -7.21 0.58 5.71
C SER A 9 -7.67 0.72 4.26
N ALA A 10 -7.33 -0.24 3.39
CA ALA A 10 -7.76 -0.18 2.00
C ALA A 10 -9.26 -0.46 1.84
N THR A 11 -9.88 0.18 0.84
CA THR A 11 -11.33 0.10 0.64
C THR A 11 -11.75 -1.01 -0.31
N PRO A 12 -13.03 -1.44 -0.28
CA PRO A 12 -13.55 -2.39 -1.26
C PRO A 12 -13.52 -1.88 -2.72
N GLN A 13 -13.39 -0.58 -2.93
CA GLN A 13 -13.32 0.04 -4.26
C GLN A 13 -11.92 -0.05 -4.87
N SER A 14 -10.95 -0.54 -4.09
CA SER A 14 -9.56 -0.62 -4.52
C SER A 14 -9.33 -1.74 -5.53
N TYR A 15 -8.40 -1.51 -6.46
CA TYR A 15 -7.93 -2.49 -7.43
C TYR A 15 -6.41 -2.39 -7.59
N TRP A 16 -5.78 -3.50 -7.97
CA TRP A 16 -4.32 -3.60 -7.94
C TRP A 16 -3.78 -4.63 -8.93
N HIS A 17 -2.48 -4.50 -9.20
CA HIS A 17 -1.70 -5.48 -9.95
C HIS A 17 -0.29 -5.59 -9.37
N SER A 18 0.25 -6.80 -9.30
CA SER A 18 1.64 -7.05 -8.91
C SER A 18 2.43 -7.66 -10.05
N GLY A 19 3.65 -7.18 -10.28
CA GLY A 19 4.58 -7.78 -11.24
C GLY A 19 5.45 -8.86 -10.62
N PHE A 20 5.88 -9.82 -11.43
CA PHE A 20 6.76 -10.92 -11.03
C PHE A 20 8.05 -10.44 -10.35
N THR A 21 8.60 -9.32 -10.82
CA THR A 21 9.82 -8.71 -10.27
C THR A 21 9.57 -7.97 -8.95
N GLY A 22 8.36 -7.99 -8.38
CA GLY A 22 8.05 -7.33 -7.11
C GLY A 22 7.49 -5.91 -7.25
N THR A 23 7.24 -5.44 -8.47
CA THR A 23 6.47 -4.20 -8.67
C THR A 23 5.04 -4.38 -8.18
N PHE A 24 4.43 -3.30 -7.72
CA PHE A 24 3.08 -3.31 -7.20
C PHE A 24 2.43 -1.96 -7.42
N THR A 25 1.26 -1.98 -8.05
CA THR A 25 0.45 -0.79 -8.27
C THR A 25 -0.90 -1.02 -7.62
N TRP A 26 -1.34 -0.05 -6.83
CA TRP A 26 -2.62 -0.04 -6.13
C TRP A 26 -3.33 1.28 -6.38
N VAL A 27 -4.63 1.21 -6.63
CA VAL A 27 -5.49 2.38 -6.76
C VAL A 27 -6.65 2.21 -5.78
N ASP A 28 -6.90 3.25 -4.98
CA ASP A 28 -8.04 3.35 -4.08
C ASP A 28 -8.82 4.65 -4.39
N PRO A 29 -9.88 4.57 -5.23
CA PRO A 29 -10.66 5.74 -5.63
C PRO A 29 -11.31 6.47 -4.47
N ALA A 30 -11.74 5.75 -3.43
CA ALA A 30 -12.42 6.34 -2.27
C ALA A 30 -11.50 7.28 -1.47
N HIS A 31 -10.19 7.00 -1.48
CA HIS A 31 -9.17 7.85 -0.85
C HIS A 31 -8.44 8.77 -1.83
N ASN A 32 -8.83 8.77 -3.12
CA ASN A 32 -8.08 9.44 -4.18
C ASN A 32 -6.57 9.10 -4.16
N LEU A 33 -6.26 7.83 -3.94
CA LEU A 33 -4.89 7.35 -3.72
C LEU A 33 -4.43 6.46 -4.87
N VAL A 34 -3.26 6.77 -5.41
CA VAL A 34 -2.48 5.88 -6.29
C VAL A 34 -1.16 5.57 -5.59
N TYR A 35 -0.91 4.30 -5.29
CA TYR A 35 0.32 3.81 -4.68
C TYR A 35 1.09 2.94 -5.68
N VAL A 36 2.30 3.37 -6.01
CA VAL A 36 3.23 2.64 -6.89
C VAL A 36 4.47 2.28 -6.10
N PHE A 37 4.75 0.98 -5.99
CA PHE A 37 5.93 0.44 -5.36
C PHE A 37 6.79 -0.29 -6.39
N LEU A 38 8.04 0.16 -6.52
CA LEU A 38 9.00 -0.40 -7.46
C LEU A 38 10.09 -1.13 -6.68
N SER A 39 10.28 -2.40 -6.98
CA SER A 39 11.34 -3.21 -6.40
C SER A 39 11.83 -4.28 -7.36
N ASN A 40 12.91 -4.96 -6.97
CA ASN A 40 13.44 -6.10 -7.67
C ASN A 40 13.54 -7.32 -6.74
N ARG A 41 12.44 -8.06 -6.60
CA ARG A 41 12.36 -9.33 -5.87
C ARG A 41 13.31 -10.39 -6.45
N VAL A 42 13.66 -10.35 -7.72
CA VAL A 42 14.47 -11.40 -8.37
C VAL A 42 15.97 -11.19 -8.23
N TYR A 43 16.40 -10.15 -7.52
CA TYR A 43 17.80 -9.91 -7.18
C TYR A 43 18.13 -10.41 -5.75
N PRO A 44 19.27 -11.09 -5.52
CA PRO A 44 20.24 -11.55 -6.53
C PRO A 44 19.76 -12.78 -7.32
N THR A 45 18.74 -13.48 -6.83
CA THR A 45 18.12 -14.62 -7.53
C THR A 45 16.60 -14.61 -7.40
N ARG A 46 15.89 -15.32 -8.29
CA ARG A 46 14.42 -15.49 -8.24
C ARG A 46 13.91 -16.15 -6.95
N ASN A 47 14.79 -16.86 -6.24
CA ASN A 47 14.53 -17.52 -4.97
C ASN A 47 14.74 -16.56 -3.78
N ASN A 48 14.32 -15.30 -3.93
CA ASN A 48 14.35 -14.32 -2.85
C ASN A 48 12.91 -14.00 -2.42
N ALA A 49 12.56 -14.42 -1.20
CA ALA A 49 11.22 -14.25 -0.62
C ALA A 49 11.11 -13.06 0.35
N LYS A 50 12.19 -12.28 0.55
CA LYS A 50 12.25 -11.19 1.53
C LYS A 50 11.10 -10.19 1.40
N LEU A 51 10.75 -9.81 0.16
CA LEU A 51 9.69 -8.83 -0.08
C LEU A 51 8.32 -9.27 0.47
N SER A 52 8.00 -10.57 0.33
CA SER A 52 6.76 -11.15 0.85
C SER A 52 6.86 -11.46 2.34
N GLU A 53 7.98 -12.00 2.80
CA GLU A 53 8.22 -12.33 4.22
C GLU A 53 8.15 -11.11 5.12
N LEU A 54 8.73 -9.99 4.68
CA LEU A 54 8.70 -8.72 5.40
C LEU A 54 7.38 -7.96 5.21
N ASN A 55 6.50 -8.42 4.32
CA ASN A 55 5.23 -7.78 3.96
C ASN A 55 5.38 -6.27 3.65
N THR A 56 6.52 -5.87 3.08
CA THR A 56 6.95 -4.47 2.98
C THR A 56 5.96 -3.60 2.22
N ARG A 57 5.39 -4.13 1.13
CA ARG A 57 4.43 -3.42 0.27
C ARG A 57 3.21 -2.98 1.05
N THR A 58 2.64 -3.89 1.83
CA THR A 58 1.44 -3.70 2.65
C THR A 58 1.72 -2.77 3.83
N ALA A 59 2.88 -2.93 4.47
CA ALA A 59 3.27 -2.09 5.60
C ALA A 59 3.44 -0.61 5.19
N ILE A 60 4.12 -0.35 4.06
CA ILE A 60 4.27 1.01 3.52
C ILE A 60 2.89 1.58 3.16
N GLN A 61 2.06 0.80 2.47
CA GLN A 61 0.71 1.22 2.10
C GLN A 61 -0.13 1.60 3.33
N GLN A 62 -0.07 0.80 4.40
CA GLN A 62 -0.78 1.08 5.65
C GLN A 62 -0.29 2.38 6.30
N ALA A 63 1.02 2.63 6.32
CA ALA A 63 1.57 3.87 6.85
C ALA A 63 1.09 5.11 6.07
N VAL A 64 0.94 5.00 4.74
CA VAL A 64 0.36 6.07 3.92
C VAL A 64 -1.08 6.37 4.33
N TYR A 65 -1.94 5.36 4.49
CA TYR A 65 -3.31 5.55 4.95
C TYR A 65 -3.38 6.22 6.33
N GLU A 66 -2.53 5.80 7.27
CA GLU A 66 -2.49 6.39 8.62
C GLU A 66 -2.12 7.87 8.60
N VAL A 67 -1.20 8.28 7.71
CA VAL A 67 -0.83 9.69 7.56
C VAL A 67 -1.96 10.49 6.90
N MET A 68 -2.64 9.94 5.90
CA MET A 68 -3.79 10.58 5.26
C MET A 68 -4.92 10.84 6.28
N GLU A 69 -5.24 9.86 7.11
CA GLU A 69 -6.26 9.96 8.16
C GLU A 69 -5.90 11.03 9.21
N LYS A 70 -4.64 11.02 9.69
CA LYS A 70 -4.13 12.03 10.63
C LYS A 70 -4.21 13.44 10.05
N THR A 71 -3.87 13.58 8.77
CA THR A 71 -3.90 14.87 8.06
C THR A 71 -5.34 15.38 7.91
N ALA A 72 -6.29 14.50 7.56
CA ALA A 72 -7.71 14.85 7.47
C ALA A 72 -8.26 15.34 8.83
N THR A 73 -7.88 14.65 9.91
CA THR A 73 -8.29 15.01 11.28
C THR A 73 -7.71 16.36 11.72
N ALA A 74 -6.46 16.66 11.39
CA ALA A 74 -5.79 17.90 11.76
C ALA A 74 -6.37 19.13 11.04
N VAL A 75 -6.83 18.97 9.80
CA VAL A 75 -7.47 20.06 9.04
C VAL A 75 -8.88 20.37 9.58
N GLY A 76 -9.58 19.37 10.12
CA GLY A 76 -10.91 19.54 10.70
C GLY A 76 -10.96 20.29 12.04
N SER A 77 -9.84 20.41 12.76
CA SER A 77 -9.79 21.05 14.09
C SER A 77 -9.34 22.51 14.08
N GLY A 78 -8.97 23.07 12.92
CA GLY A 78 -8.51 24.46 12.75
C GLY A 78 -9.60 25.49 12.40
N GLY A 79 -10.87 25.08 12.37
CA GLY A 79 -12.01 25.97 12.05
C GLY A 79 -12.72 26.52 13.28
N ARG A 80 -12.15 27.55 13.91
CA ARG A 80 -12.85 28.57 14.71
C ARG A 80 -12.27 29.93 14.38
#